data_AF-A0A927NWH8-F1
#
_entry.id   AF-A0A927NWH8-F1
#
_cell.length_a   1.000
_cell.length_b   1.000
_cell.length_c   1.000
_cell.angle_alpha   90.00
_cell.angle_beta   90.00
_cell.angle_gamma   90.00
#
_symmetry.space_group_name_H-M   'P 1'
#
loop_
_entity.id
_entity.type
_entity.pdbx_description
1 polymer ?
#
loop_
_entity_poly.entity_id
_entity_poly.type
_entity_poly.pdbx_seq_one_letter_code
_entity_poly.pdbx_strand_id
1 'polypeptide(L)'
;MKKTIKKKKQKLLITLASFIGVIAVLFAGFGIYVNDYYRADKKAITDYHLSTSVTESTLDDGSLVYTKDGNKNGLIFYPGGKVEYTAYKPLMLACAEKGFTCILIQMPFNLAVFDKNEIGRA
;
A
#
# COMPACT_ATOMS: atom_id res chain seq x y z
N MET A 1 -15.23 14.31 -53.00
CA MET A 1 -14.70 14.82 -51.70
C MET A 1 -15.20 14.09 -50.44
N LYS A 2 -16.47 13.65 -50.33
CA LYS A 2 -16.99 12.96 -49.11
C LYS A 2 -16.33 11.60 -48.78
N LYS A 3 -15.94 10.82 -49.80
CA LYS A 3 -15.38 9.45 -49.64
C LYS A 3 -14.00 9.46 -48.95
N THR A 4 -13.18 10.47 -49.20
CA THR A 4 -11.84 10.65 -48.60
C THR A 4 -11.92 11.08 -47.14
N ILE A 5 -12.90 11.93 -46.78
CA ILE A 5 -13.16 12.35 -45.39
C ILE A 5 -13.64 11.16 -44.55
N LYS A 6 -14.54 10.31 -45.09
CA LYS A 6 -15.05 9.11 -44.39
C LYS A 6 -13.92 8.10 -44.13
N LYS A 7 -13.04 7.85 -45.11
CA LYS A 7 -11.84 7.00 -44.95
C LYS A 7 -10.83 7.56 -43.93
N LYS A 8 -10.62 8.88 -43.88
CA LYS A 8 -9.76 9.53 -42.87
C LYS A 8 -10.32 9.38 -41.45
N LYS A 9 -11.64 9.59 -41.24
CA LYS A 9 -12.30 9.38 -39.94
C LYS A 9 -12.25 7.92 -39.48
N GLN A 10 -12.40 6.97 -40.41
CA GLN A 10 -12.35 5.54 -40.10
C GLN A 10 -10.93 5.08 -39.70
N LYS A 11 -9.89 5.59 -40.37
CA LYS A 11 -8.49 5.36 -39.95
C LYS A 11 -8.20 5.96 -38.57
N LEU A 12 -8.66 7.19 -38.30
CA LEU A 12 -8.49 7.84 -37.00
C LEU A 12 -9.15 7.04 -35.86
N LEU A 13 -10.37 6.54 -36.09
CA LEU A 13 -11.08 5.69 -35.13
C LEU A 13 -10.33 4.39 -34.83
N ILE A 14 -9.77 3.74 -35.86
CA ILE A 14 -8.98 2.51 -35.68
C ILE A 14 -7.69 2.79 -34.89
N THR A 15 -6.99 3.88 -35.19
CA THR A 15 -5.77 4.26 -34.44
C THR A 15 -6.11 4.57 -32.98
N LEU A 16 -7.21 5.29 -32.72
CA LEU A 16 -7.65 5.60 -31.37
C LEU A 16 -8.06 4.33 -30.60
N ALA A 17 -8.79 3.42 -31.24
CA ALA A 17 -9.16 2.14 -30.65
C ALA A 17 -7.94 1.26 -30.35
N SER A 18 -6.95 1.24 -31.23
CA SER A 18 -5.66 0.55 -31.00
C SER A 18 -4.94 1.14 -29.78
N PHE A 19 -4.86 2.46 -29.68
CA PHE A 19 -4.22 3.14 -28.55
C PHE A 19 -4.94 2.85 -27.22
N ILE A 20 -6.27 2.87 -27.20
CA ILE A 20 -7.08 2.48 -26.04
C ILE A 20 -6.83 1.01 -25.68
N GLY A 21 -6.72 0.13 -26.68
CA GLY A 21 -6.40 -1.28 -26.47
C GLY A 21 -5.05 -1.48 -25.77
N VAL A 22 -4.01 -0.77 -26.20
CA VAL A 22 -2.69 -0.80 -25.55
C VAL A 22 -2.77 -0.31 -24.11
N ILE A 23 -3.46 0.80 -23.86
CA ILE A 23 -3.67 1.35 -22.52
C ILE A 23 -4.38 0.32 -21.61
N ALA A 24 -5.42 -0.34 -22.11
CA ALA A 24 -6.15 -1.35 -21.34
C ALA A 24 -5.25 -2.54 -20.94
N VAL A 25 -4.38 -3.00 -21.84
CA VAL A 25 -3.41 -4.06 -21.56
C VAL A 25 -2.40 -3.63 -20.49
N LEU A 26 -1.91 -2.39 -20.56
CA LEU A 26 -0.99 -1.84 -19.56
C LEU A 26 -1.64 -1.75 -18.18
N PHE A 27 -2.89 -1.29 -18.09
CA PHE A 27 -3.63 -1.24 -16.82
C PHE A 27 -3.90 -2.64 -16.25
N ALA A 28 -4.26 -3.61 -17.08
CA ALA A 28 -4.44 -4.99 -16.65
C ALA A 28 -3.12 -5.59 -16.11
N GLY A 29 -2.01 -5.38 -16.83
CA GLY A 29 -0.69 -5.82 -16.39
C GLY A 29 -0.25 -5.15 -15.08
N PHE A 30 -0.49 -3.85 -14.94
CA PHE A 30 -0.23 -3.12 -13.70
C PHE A 30 -1.06 -3.68 -12.54
N GLY A 31 -2.36 -3.90 -12.74
CA GLY A 31 -3.25 -4.46 -11.72
C GLY A 31 -2.80 -5.85 -11.23
N ILE A 32 -2.38 -6.72 -12.14
CA ILE A 32 -1.82 -8.03 -11.79
C ILE A 32 -0.52 -7.87 -10.98
N TYR A 33 0.38 -6.98 -11.43
CA TYR A 33 1.67 -6.75 -10.79
C TYR A 33 1.56 -6.24 -9.35
N VAL A 34 0.64 -5.30 -9.08
CA VAL A 34 0.46 -4.72 -7.74
C VAL A 34 -0.32 -5.64 -6.80
N ASN A 35 -1.16 -6.53 -7.33
CA ASN A 35 -1.91 -7.49 -6.52
C ASN A 35 -1.06 -8.69 -6.06
N ASP A 36 0.03 -8.97 -6.76
CA ASP A 36 1.05 -9.91 -6.33
C ASP A 36 2.02 -9.22 -5.36
N TYR A 37 1.86 -9.41 -4.05
CA TYR A 37 2.70 -8.81 -3.01
C TYR A 37 3.03 -9.84 -1.92
N TYR A 38 4.09 -9.58 -1.16
CA TYR A 38 4.47 -10.37 0.01
C TYR A 38 3.40 -10.22 1.08
N ARG A 39 2.64 -11.30 1.31
CA ARG A 39 1.56 -11.34 2.28
C ARG A 39 2.09 -11.58 3.68
N ALA A 40 1.36 -11.06 4.65
CA ALA A 40 1.66 -11.33 6.03
C ALA A 40 1.41 -12.81 6.36
N ASP A 41 2.34 -13.42 7.11
CA ASP A 41 2.13 -14.76 7.63
C ASP A 41 1.09 -14.72 8.76
N LYS A 42 -0.08 -15.28 8.48
CA LYS A 42 -1.18 -15.31 9.43
C LYS A 42 -0.83 -16.06 10.71
N LYS A 43 0.01 -17.10 10.65
CA LYS A 43 0.45 -17.83 11.84
C LYS A 43 1.33 -16.95 12.71
N ALA A 44 2.31 -16.26 12.12
CA ALA A 44 3.17 -15.34 12.85
C ALA A 44 2.38 -14.20 13.53
N ILE A 45 1.30 -13.73 12.89
CA ILE A 45 0.42 -12.72 13.47
C ILE A 45 -0.45 -13.28 14.60
N THR A 46 -1.06 -14.46 14.42
CA THR A 46 -1.96 -15.03 15.43
C THR A 46 -1.23 -15.56 16.66
N ASP A 47 -0.02 -16.08 16.46
CA ASP A 47 0.78 -16.69 17.53
C ASP A 47 1.49 -15.60 18.35
N TYR A 48 1.67 -14.40 17.78
CA TYR A 48 2.14 -13.23 18.52
C TYR A 48 0.99 -12.62 19.33
N HIS A 49 0.75 -13.20 20.50
CA HIS A 49 -0.21 -12.66 21.45
C HIS A 49 0.18 -11.24 21.87
N LEU A 50 -0.79 -10.32 21.84
CA LEU A 50 -0.66 -9.04 22.52
C LEU A 50 -0.32 -9.35 23.99
N SER A 51 0.88 -9.01 24.43
CA SER A 51 1.14 -8.90 25.85
C SER A 51 0.14 -7.87 26.41
N THR A 52 -0.46 -8.14 27.57
CA THR A 52 -1.61 -7.38 28.14
C THR A 52 -1.35 -5.88 28.30
N SER A 53 -0.12 -5.42 28.07
CA SER A 53 0.30 -4.04 28.20
C SER A 53 0.36 -3.23 26.89
N VAL A 54 0.30 -3.85 25.71
CA VAL A 54 0.36 -3.13 24.42
C VAL A 54 -1.04 -3.01 23.84
N THR A 55 -1.42 -1.79 23.46
CA THR A 55 -2.68 -1.46 22.81
C THR A 55 -2.44 -1.25 21.31
N GLU A 56 -3.34 -1.80 20.49
CA GLU A 56 -3.39 -1.59 19.04
C GLU A 56 -4.58 -0.70 18.68
N SER A 57 -4.35 0.34 17.90
CA SER A 57 -5.41 1.21 17.35
C SER A 57 -5.16 1.51 15.86
N THR A 58 -6.20 1.95 15.16
CA THR A 58 -6.15 2.29 13.74
C THR A 58 -6.42 3.77 13.55
N LEU A 59 -5.64 4.44 12.71
CA LEU A 59 -5.81 5.82 12.30
C LEU A 59 -6.79 5.94 11.12
N ASP A 60 -7.24 7.16 10.82
CA ASP A 60 -8.22 7.43 9.75
C ASP A 60 -7.71 7.05 8.34
N ASP A 61 -6.40 7.08 8.14
CA ASP A 61 -5.73 6.67 6.90
C ASP A 61 -5.52 5.14 6.78
N GLY A 62 -5.90 4.39 7.81
CA GLY A 62 -5.74 2.93 7.90
C GLY A 62 -4.39 2.47 8.46
N SER A 63 -3.49 3.40 8.81
CA SER A 63 -2.25 3.11 9.54
C SER A 63 -2.54 2.56 10.93
N LEU A 64 -1.65 1.71 11.44
CA LEU A 64 -1.81 1.04 12.74
C LEU A 64 -0.86 1.64 13.77
N VAL A 65 -1.35 1.79 15.00
CA VAL A 65 -0.59 2.32 16.14
C VAL A 65 -0.49 1.24 17.20
N TYR A 66 0.73 0.99 17.66
CA TYR A 66 1.06 0.07 18.74
C TYR A 66 1.73 0.84 19.87
N THR A 67 1.09 0.89 21.03
CA THR A 67 1.56 1.71 22.15
C THR A 67 1.34 1.05 23.50
N LYS A 68 2.16 1.42 24.47
CA LYS A 68 2.07 1.01 25.87
C LYS A 68 2.18 2.24 26.77
N ASP A 69 1.46 2.22 27.88
CA ASP A 69 1.53 3.30 28.88
C ASP A 69 2.99 3.51 29.34
N GLY A 70 3.42 4.78 29.28
CA GLY A 70 4.79 5.18 29.64
C GLY A 70 5.82 5.09 28.52
N ASN A 71 5.42 4.74 27.28
CA ASN A 71 6.29 4.88 26.12
C ASN A 71 6.73 6.34 25.94
N LYS A 72 8.03 6.56 25.72
CA LYS A 72 8.64 7.90 25.64
C LYS A 72 9.16 8.26 24.24
N ASN A 73 9.36 7.25 23.40
CA ASN A 73 9.93 7.40 22.07
C ASN A 73 8.89 7.04 21.02
N GLY A 74 8.91 7.72 19.88
CA GLY A 74 8.09 7.39 18.70
C GLY A 74 8.90 6.65 17.64
N LEU A 75 8.28 5.70 16.96
CA LEU A 75 8.80 5.02 15.77
C LEU A 75 7.74 5.07 14.68
N ILE A 76 8.04 5.69 13.54
CA ILE A 76 7.20 5.58 12.35
C ILE A 76 7.87 4.58 11.41
N PHE A 77 7.13 3.54 11.05
CA PHE A 77 7.61 2.44 10.22
C PHE A 77 6.93 2.46 8.85
N TYR A 78 7.74 2.67 7.81
CA TYR A 78 7.33 2.57 6.42
C TYR A 78 7.61 1.16 5.90
N PRO A 79 6.58 0.38 5.55
CA PRO A 79 6.77 -0.97 5.04
C PRO A 79 7.50 -0.96 3.69
N GLY A 80 8.22 -2.05 3.41
CA GLY A 80 8.94 -2.22 2.15
C GLY A 80 8.01 -2.27 0.93
N GLY A 81 8.59 -2.12 -0.27
CA GLY A 81 7.83 -2.22 -1.52
C GLY A 81 7.28 -3.63 -1.77
N LYS A 82 6.00 -3.69 -2.17
CA LYS A 82 5.21 -4.90 -2.35
C LYS A 82 5.11 -5.77 -1.08
N VAL A 83 5.10 -5.18 0.11
CA VAL A 83 4.90 -5.92 1.37
C VAL A 83 3.62 -5.48 2.04
N GLU A 84 2.76 -6.44 2.38
CA GLU A 84 1.58 -6.19 3.22
C GLU A 84 2.05 -5.64 4.57
N TYR A 85 1.63 -4.42 4.90
CA TYR A 85 2.12 -3.70 6.08
C TYR A 85 1.94 -4.51 7.38
N THR A 86 0.85 -5.26 7.53
CA THR A 86 0.57 -6.14 8.68
C THR A 86 1.63 -7.22 8.92
N ALA A 87 2.47 -7.55 7.92
CA ALA A 87 3.61 -8.46 8.08
C ALA A 87 4.62 -7.96 9.14
N TYR A 88 4.65 -6.65 9.40
CA TYR A 88 5.50 -6.03 10.41
C TYR A 88 4.86 -5.98 11.80
N LYS A 89 3.63 -6.44 11.98
CA LYS A 89 2.94 -6.41 13.27
C LYS A 89 3.76 -7.05 14.41
N PRO A 90 4.36 -8.26 14.27
CA PRO A 90 5.22 -8.82 15.31
C PRO A 90 6.40 -7.91 15.70
N LEU A 91 7.01 -7.24 14.71
CA LEU A 91 8.09 -6.28 14.93
C LEU A 91 7.60 -5.05 15.69
N MET A 92 6.44 -4.50 15.32
CA MET A 92 5.87 -3.33 15.98
C MET A 92 5.51 -3.62 17.44
N LEU A 93 4.96 -4.81 17.72
CA LEU A 93 4.66 -5.25 19.08
C LEU A 93 5.96 -5.39 19.90
N ALA A 94 7.00 -6.02 19.37
CA ALA A 94 8.30 -6.13 20.03
C ALA A 94 8.96 -4.75 20.31
N CYS A 95 8.79 -3.78 19.41
CA CYS A 95 9.25 -2.41 19.62
C CYS A 95 8.42 -1.68 20.69
N ALA A 96 7.10 -1.88 20.71
CA ALA A 96 6.22 -1.30 21.70
C ALA A 96 6.50 -1.80 23.12
N GLU A 97 6.81 -3.08 23.27
CA GLU A 97 7.26 -3.65 24.54
C GLU A 97 8.58 -3.03 25.05
N LYS A 98 9.43 -2.54 24.14
CA LYS A 98 10.71 -1.90 24.44
C LYS A 98 10.61 -0.38 24.70
N GLY A 99 9.39 0.17 24.75
CA GLY A 99 9.17 1.58 25.13
C GLY A 99 8.92 2.53 23.95
N PHE A 100 8.62 2.01 22.75
CA PHE A 100 8.34 2.82 21.56
C PHE A 100 6.85 2.83 21.21
N THR A 101 6.27 4.00 21.04
CA THR A 101 4.99 4.13 20.33
C THR A 101 5.26 3.96 18.84
N CYS A 102 4.80 2.85 18.27
CA CYS A 102 5.07 2.47 16.90
C CYS A 102 3.87 2.78 16.01
N ILE A 103 4.08 3.52 14.94
CA ILE A 103 3.09 3.82 13.90
C ILE A 103 3.51 3.08 12.64
N LEU A 104 2.72 2.11 12.21
CA LEU A 104 2.93 1.32 11.02
C LEU A 104 2.03 1.84 9.90
N ILE A 105 2.67 2.43 8.89
CA ILE A 105 1.95 3.15 7.84
C ILE A 105 1.36 2.19 6.80
N GLN A 106 0.11 2.43 6.41
CA GLN A 106 -0.52 1.69 5.31
C GLN A 106 -0.15 2.31 3.95
N MET A 107 0.62 1.59 3.14
CA MET A 107 0.99 2.05 1.79
C MET A 107 -0.08 1.71 0.74
N PRO A 108 -0.41 2.63 -0.18
CA PRO A 108 -1.29 2.32 -1.30
C PRO A 108 -0.66 1.23 -2.19
N PHE A 109 -1.45 0.20 -2.50
CA PHE A 109 -0.99 -0.98 -3.25
C PHE A 109 0.22 -1.70 -2.65
N ASN A 110 0.48 -1.54 -1.35
CA ASN A 110 1.68 -2.03 -0.66
C ASN A 110 2.99 -1.50 -1.27
N LEU A 111 2.97 -0.33 -1.91
CA LEU A 111 4.10 0.20 -2.66
C LEU A 111 4.51 1.58 -2.16
N ALA A 112 5.65 1.64 -1.46
CA ALA A 112 6.22 2.88 -0.90
C ALA A 112 6.51 3.97 -1.95
N VAL A 113 6.58 3.63 -3.24
CA VAL A 113 6.80 4.61 -4.32
C VAL A 113 5.59 5.49 -4.61
N PHE A 114 4.38 5.05 -4.22
CA PHE A 114 3.14 5.78 -4.45
C PHE A 114 2.80 6.77 -3.34
N ASP A 115 3.49 6.67 -2.21
CA ASP A 115 3.35 7.61 -1.11
C ASP A 115 4.69 8.31 -0.81
N LYS A 116 4.94 9.40 -1.55
CA LYS A 116 6.14 10.22 -1.39
C LYS A 116 5.97 11.37 -0.38
N ASN A 117 4.77 11.59 0.16
CA ASN A 117 4.41 12.86 0.79
C ASN A 117 3.87 12.77 2.23
N GLU A 118 3.78 11.59 2.85
CA GLU A 118 3.22 11.49 4.21
C GLU A 118 4.09 12.15 5.31
N ILE A 119 5.39 12.34 5.10
CA ILE A 119 6.28 13.00 6.07
C ILE A 119 5.96 14.51 6.24
N GLY A 120 5.13 15.10 5.36
CA GLY A 120 4.78 16.54 5.39
C GLY A 120 3.46 16.92 6.06
N ARG A 121 2.74 15.98 6.70
CA ARG A 121 1.40 16.23 7.30
C ARG A 121 1.34 15.98 8.81
N ALA A 122 2.42 16.27 9.52
CA ALA A 122 2.44 16.31 10.99
C ALA A 122 2.17 17.73 11.52
#